data_AF-A0A7S3N1K9-F1
#
_entry.id   AF-A0A7S3N1K9-F1
#
_cell.length_a   1.000
_cell.length_b   1.000
_cell.length_c   1.000
_cell.angle_alpha   90.00
_cell.angle_beta   90.00
_cell.angle_gamma   90.00
#
_symmetry.space_group_name_H-M   'P 1'
#
loop_
_entity.id
_entity.type
_entity.pdbx_description
1 polymer ?
#
loop_
_entity_poly.entity_id
_entity_poly.type
_entity_poly.pdbx_seq_one_letter_code
_entity_poly.pdbx_strand_id
1 'polypeptide(L)'
;MIDFQFKKKDKGINKLLIFDLDETLAHYVRQENPDRPPDVHLNITLQSGKTLRAGFNVRPFTVKLLEAVNKHYEVAVFTASHKWYADVILDYIDPKGSLIQ
;
A
#
# COMPACT_ATOMS: atom_id res chain seq x y z
N MET A 1 7.14 -21.30 -0.01
CA MET A 1 6.98 -20.68 -1.35
C MET A 1 5.63 -19.98 -1.37
N ILE A 2 5.56 -18.78 -1.93
CA ILE A 2 4.28 -18.09 -2.17
C ILE A 2 3.71 -18.66 -3.48
N ASP A 3 2.48 -19.17 -3.43
CA ASP A 3 1.76 -19.61 -4.63
C ASP A 3 0.93 -18.44 -5.17
N PHE A 4 1.52 -17.67 -6.08
CA PHE A 4 0.88 -16.51 -6.70
C PHE A 4 0.11 -16.94 -7.95
N GLN A 5 -1.18 -16.58 -8.01
CA GLN A 5 -2.08 -16.92 -9.10
C GLN A 5 -2.54 -15.65 -9.82
N PHE A 6 -2.32 -15.61 -11.13
CA PHE A 6 -2.76 -14.49 -11.95
C PHE A 6 -4.29 -14.47 -12.10
N LYS A 7 -4.95 -13.48 -11.51
CA LYS A 7 -6.40 -13.25 -11.55
C LYS A 7 -6.89 -12.65 -12.87
N LYS A 8 -6.00 -12.06 -13.69
CA LYS A 8 -6.38 -11.35 -14.94
C LYS A 8 -5.94 -12.05 -16.23
N LYS A 9 -5.60 -13.34 -16.17
CA LYS A 9 -5.18 -14.13 -17.34
C LYS A 9 -6.24 -14.17 -18.45
N ASP A 10 -7.52 -14.22 -18.09
CA ASP A 10 -8.67 -14.15 -18.99
C ASP A 10 -8.72 -12.86 -19.82
N LYS A 11 -8.13 -11.78 -19.30
CA LYS A 11 -8.01 -10.48 -19.96
C LYS A 11 -6.70 -10.32 -20.74
N GLY A 12 -5.92 -11.39 -20.91
CA GLY A 12 -4.63 -11.38 -21.60
C GLY A 12 -3.49 -10.74 -20.79
N ILE A 13 -3.69 -10.46 -19.51
CA ILE A 13 -2.67 -9.86 -18.63
C ILE A 13 -1.87 -10.99 -17.98
N ASN A 14 -0.57 -11.05 -18.28
CA ASN A 14 0.34 -12.12 -17.87
C ASN A 14 1.66 -11.61 -17.23
N LYS A 15 1.73 -10.32 -16.91
CA LYS A 15 2.89 -9.70 -16.26
C LYS A 15 2.52 -9.24 -14.86
N LEU A 16 3.39 -9.55 -13.91
CA LEU A 16 3.28 -9.09 -12.53
C LEU A 16 4.18 -7.85 -12.35
N LEU A 17 3.59 -6.77 -11.86
CA LEU A 17 4.30 -5.58 -11.41
C LEU A 17 4.27 -5.57 -9.88
N ILE A 18 5.46 -5.62 -9.28
CA ILE A 18 5.62 -5.60 -7.83
C ILE A 18 6.11 -4.22 -7.43
N PHE A 19 5.38 -3.57 -6.53
CA PHE A 19 5.83 -2.34 -5.88
C PHE A 19 6.38 -2.64 -4.50
N ASP A 20 7.46 -1.94 -4.14
CA ASP A 20 7.77 -1.70 -2.74
C ASP A 20 6.78 -0.67 -2.16
N LEU A 21 6.69 -0.60 -0.83
CA LEU A 21 5.77 0.27 -0.11
C LEU A 21 6.47 1.53 0.41
N ASP A 22 7.40 1.36 1.37
CA ASP A 22 8.05 2.46 2.06
C ASP A 22 8.98 3.24 1.11
N GLU A 23 8.87 4.57 1.12
CA GLU A 23 9.58 5.49 0.20
C GLU A 23 9.30 5.27 -1.31
N THR A 24 8.36 4.38 -1.64
CA THR A 24 7.95 4.09 -3.02
C THR A 24 6.50 4.51 -3.27
N LEU A 25 5.55 3.99 -2.50
CA LEU A 25 4.12 4.32 -2.58
C LEU A 25 3.65 5.18 -1.40
N ALA A 26 4.28 5.03 -0.24
CA ALA A 26 3.94 5.75 0.98
C ALA A 26 5.18 6.01 1.85
N HIS A 27 5.06 6.96 2.78
CA HIS A 27 6.10 7.32 3.74
C HIS A 27 5.49 7.43 5.15
N TYR A 28 6.09 6.75 6.12
CA TYR A 28 5.73 6.88 7.53
C TYR A 28 6.41 8.09 8.17
N VAL A 29 5.61 9.02 8.69
CA VAL A 29 6.09 10.24 9.32
C VAL A 29 6.51 9.92 10.76
N ARG A 30 7.81 9.74 10.97
CA ARG A 30 8.38 9.38 12.29
C ARG A 30 8.33 10.50 13.31
N GLN A 31 8.50 11.74 12.86
CA GLN A 31 8.51 12.93 13.70
C GLN A 31 7.54 13.94 13.12
N GLU A 32 6.53 14.31 13.89
CA GLU A 32 5.57 15.31 13.47
C GLU A 32 6.23 16.69 13.38
N ASN A 33 5.98 17.38 12.27
CA ASN A 33 6.37 18.77 12.07
C ASN A 33 5.07 19.60 11.93
N PRO A 34 4.79 20.57 12.82
CA PRO A 34 3.60 21.41 12.72
C PRO A 34 3.46 22.16 11.39
N ASP A 35 4.58 22.52 10.76
CA ASP A 35 4.59 23.23 9.47
C ASP A 35 4.38 22.28 8.28
N ARG A 36 4.52 20.97 8.50
CA ARG A 36 4.40 19.92 7.49
C ARG A 36 3.68 18.70 8.10
N PRO A 37 2.38 18.84 8.39
CA PRO A 37 1.61 17.73 8.96
C PRO A 37 1.54 16.56 7.96
N PRO A 38 1.43 15.32 8.45
CA PRO A 38 1.17 14.17 7.60
C PRO A 38 -0.12 14.32 6.78
N ASP A 39 -0.17 13.75 5.59
CA ASP A 39 -1.37 13.73 4.75
C ASP A 39 -2.55 13.04 5.46
N VAL A 40 -2.28 11.97 6.19
CA VAL A 40 -3.29 11.21 6.93
C VAL A 40 -2.73 10.66 8.25
N HIS A 41 -3.61 10.52 9.24
CA HIS A 41 -3.33 9.76 10.45
C HIS A 41 -4.18 8.50 10.50
N LEU A 42 -3.55 7.35 10.62
CA LEU A 42 -4.21 6.04 10.67
C LEU A 42 -3.95 5.37 12.02
N ASN A 43 -4.94 4.63 12.51
CA ASN A 43 -4.80 3.86 13.74
C ASN A 43 -4.19 2.50 13.42
N ILE A 44 -3.08 2.18 14.10
CA ILE A 44 -2.37 0.91 13.94
C ILE A 44 -2.41 0.16 15.25
N THR A 45 -2.90 -1.08 15.22
CA THR A 45 -2.90 -1.97 16.39
C THR A 45 -1.65 -2.85 16.36
N LEU A 46 -0.79 -2.65 17.35
CA LEU A 46 0.41 -3.46 17.53
C LEU A 46 0.05 -4.87 18.03
N GLN A 47 0.98 -5.82 17.89
CA GLN A 47 0.82 -7.18 18.43
C GLN A 47 0.56 -7.22 19.94
N SER A 48 0.98 -6.20 20.68
CA SER A 48 0.69 -6.05 22.11
C SER A 48 -0.76 -5.64 22.43
N GLY A 49 -1.59 -5.37 21.40
CA GLY A 49 -2.94 -4.85 21.54
C GLY A 49 -3.01 -3.32 21.73
N LYS A 50 -1.86 -2.64 21.84
CA LYS A 50 -1.82 -1.17 21.91
C LYS A 50 -2.09 -0.57 20.53
N THR A 51 -3.02 0.38 20.46
CA THR A 51 -3.24 1.20 19.27
C THR A 51 -2.35 2.44 19.30
N LEU A 52 -1.61 2.70 18.22
CA LEU A 52 -0.95 3.98 17.98
C LEU A 52 -1.65 4.75 16.87
N ARG A 53 -1.62 6.08 16.96
CA ARG A 53 -2.02 6.97 15.86
C ARG A 53 -0.76 7.33 15.08
N ALA A 54 -0.68 6.88 13.83
CA ALA A 54 0.48 6.97 12.97
C ALA A 54 0.24 7.96 11.83
N GLY A 55 1.20 8.86 11.57
CA GLY A 55 1.17 9.77 10.44
C GLY A 55 1.75 9.13 9.17
N PHE A 56 1.10 9.36 8.04
CA PHE A 56 1.51 8.85 6.74
C PHE A 56 1.39 9.92 5.65
N ASN A 57 2.31 9.87 4.70
CA ASN A 57 2.19 10.54 3.42
C ASN A 57 2.00 9.50 2.33
N VAL A 58 1.00 9.69 1.47
CA VAL A 58 0.82 8.84 0.29
C VAL A 58 1.45 9.55 -0.88
N ARG A 59 2.30 8.85 -1.64
CA ARG A 59 2.97 9.47 -2.79
C ARG A 59 1.90 10.05 -3.74
N PRO A 60 2.06 11.30 -4.20
CA PRO A 60 1.09 11.90 -5.09
C PRO A 60 0.79 11.00 -6.29
N PHE A 61 -0.50 10.88 -6.62
CA PHE A 61 -1.02 10.07 -7.71
C PHE A 61 -0.90 8.54 -7.56
N THR A 62 -0.59 7.99 -6.38
CA THR A 62 -0.54 6.53 -6.16
C THR A 62 -1.79 5.80 -6.67
N VAL A 63 -3.00 6.27 -6.34
CA VAL A 63 -4.24 5.61 -6.81
C VAL A 63 -4.35 5.65 -8.33
N LYS A 64 -4.08 6.80 -8.97
CA LYS A 64 -4.11 6.92 -10.45
C LYS A 64 -3.05 6.06 -11.13
N LEU A 65 -1.85 5.97 -10.54
CA LEU A 65 -0.79 5.08 -11.00
C LEU A 65 -1.29 3.64 -10.98
N LEU A 66 -1.81 3.19 -9.84
CA LEU A 66 -2.35 1.84 -9.68
C LEU A 66 -3.47 1.56 -10.69
N GLU A 67 -4.45 2.46 -10.84
CA GLU A 67 -5.51 2.35 -11.85
C GLU A 67 -4.96 2.23 -13.29
N ALA A 68 -3.92 2.99 -13.62
CA ALA A 68 -3.31 2.97 -14.94
C ALA A 68 -2.56 1.65 -15.19
N VAL A 69 -1.73 1.20 -14.25
CA VAL A 69 -0.95 -0.03 -14.42
C VAL A 69 -1.83 -1.28 -14.34
N ASN A 70 -2.95 -1.24 -13.61
CA ASN A 70 -3.90 -2.36 -13.52
C ASN A 70 -4.50 -2.79 -14.87
N LYS A 71 -4.45 -1.92 -15.89
CA LYS A 71 -4.89 -2.21 -17.26
C LYS A 71 -3.91 -3.10 -18.04
N HIS A 72 -2.66 -3.18 -17.57
CA HIS A 72 -1.56 -3.84 -18.28
C HIS A 72 -0.85 -4.91 -17.43
N TYR A 73 -1.00 -4.84 -16.10
CA TYR A 73 -0.32 -5.69 -15.14
C TYR A 73 -1.28 -6.24 -14.09
N GLU A 74 -0.90 -7.38 -13.54
CA GLU A 74 -1.29 -7.74 -12.18
C GLU A 74 -0.36 -7.02 -11.22
N VAL A 75 -0.91 -6.43 -10.16
CA VAL A 75 -0.18 -5.54 -9.27
C VAL A 75 -0.12 -6.16 -7.89
N ALA A 76 1.08 -6.31 -7.36
CA ALA A 76 1.31 -6.75 -6.00
C ALA A 76 2.18 -5.74 -5.24
N VAL A 77 2.06 -5.75 -3.92
CA VAL A 77 2.99 -5.05 -3.04
C VAL A 77 3.84 -6.08 -2.32
N PHE A 78 5.15 -5.89 -2.35
CA PHE A 78 6.08 -6.70 -1.59
C PHE A 78 7.05 -5.79 -0.84
N THR A 79 7.02 -5.88 0.48
CA THR A 79 7.74 -4.95 1.34
C THR A 79 8.35 -5.66 2.55
N ALA A 80 9.37 -5.05 3.13
CA ALA A 80 10.03 -5.50 4.36
C ALA A 80 9.30 -5.05 5.64
N SER A 81 8.32 -4.14 5.53
CA SER A 81 7.55 -3.66 6.67
C SER A 81 6.71 -4.77 7.29
N HIS A 82 6.38 -4.61 8.57
CA HIS A 82 5.49 -5.55 9.24
C HIS A 82 4.06 -5.47 8.70
N LYS A 83 3.40 -6.63 8.60
CA LYS A 83 2.04 -6.77 8.09
C LYS A 83 1.03 -5.84 8.78
N TRP A 84 1.07 -5.74 10.11
CA TRP A 84 0.15 -4.89 10.89
C TRP A 84 0.24 -3.39 10.55
N TYR A 85 1.36 -2.96 9.96
CA TYR A 85 1.57 -1.60 9.47
C TYR A 85 1.20 -1.50 7.99
N ALA A 86 1.69 -2.44 7.18
CA ALA A 86 1.50 -2.42 5.73
C ALA A 86 0.02 -2.54 5.37
N ASP A 87 -0.73 -3.45 6.02
CA ASP A 87 -2.15 -3.62 5.77
C ASP A 87 -2.93 -2.32 5.99
N VAL A 88 -2.63 -1.57 7.06
CA VAL A 88 -3.36 -0.33 7.39
C VAL A 88 -3.24 0.73 6.30
N ILE A 89 -2.04 0.94 5.77
CA ILE A 89 -1.83 1.93 4.71
C ILE A 89 -2.30 1.40 3.34
N LEU A 90 -2.19 0.10 3.09
CA LEU A 90 -2.69 -0.51 1.86
C LEU A 90 -4.23 -0.49 1.81
N ASP A 91 -4.91 -0.75 2.92
CA ASP A 91 -6.37 -0.63 3.05
C ASP A 91 -6.83 0.82 2.89
N TYR A 92 -6.02 1.78 3.32
CA TYR A 92 -6.28 3.20 3.06
C TYR A 92 -6.13 3.55 1.56
N ILE A 93 -5.13 2.99 0.88
CA ILE A 93 -4.86 3.24 -0.55
C ILE A 93 -5.87 2.52 -1.47
N ASP A 94 -6.21 1.26 -1.16
CA ASP A 94 -7.12 0.41 -1.94
C ASP A 94 -8.21 -0.20 -1.04
N PRO A 95 -9.16 0.62 -0.54
CA PRO A 95 -10.19 0.17 0.41
C PRO A 95 -11.16 -0.86 -0.16
N LYS A 96 -11.16 -1.07 -1.48
CA LYS A 96 -12.00 -2.06 -2.16
C LYS A 96 -11.23 -3.34 -2.53
N GLY A 97 -9.92 -3.39 -2.31
CA GLY A 97 -9.06 -4.51 -2.74
C GLY A 97 -9.11 -4.76 -4.25
N SER A 98 -9.28 -3.71 -5.04
CA SER A 98 -9.50 -3.81 -6.49
C SER A 98 -8.28 -3.45 -7.33
N LEU A 99 -7.27 -2.84 -6.70
CA LEU A 99 -6.07 -2.31 -7.33
C LEU A 99 -4.83 -3.15 -7.02
N ILE A 100 -4.77 -3.82 -5.86
CA ILE A 100 -3.66 -4.69 -5.45
C ILE A 100 -4.19 -6.14 -5.32
N GLN A 101 -3.47 -7.12 -5.88
CA GLN A 101 -3.94 -8.50 -6.07
C GLN A 101 -3.31 -9.52 -5.12
#